data_AF-A0A7S2HBU8-F1
#
_entry.id   AF-A0A7S2HBU8-F1
#
_cell.length_a   1.000
_cell.length_b   1.000
_cell.length_c   1.000
_cell.angle_alpha   90.00
_cell.angle_beta   90.00
_cell.angle_gamma   90.00
#
_symmetry.space_group_name_H-M   'P 1'
#
loop_
_entity.id
_entity.type
_entity.pdbx_description
1 polymer ?
#
loop_
_entity_poly.entity_id
_entity_poly.type
_entity_poly.pdbx_seq_one_letter_code
_entity_poly.pdbx_strand_id
1 'polypeptide(L)'
;SAAQAKAERTRAPAGPEEVSFYIYRAQSEASYHLENVNAGDLAGVLWYLHHEVIPATPRKYHIDRIRRYRFTVKPTQEFWNVHHRTFAPFFAFDGGRCTTPHCGELYHHYGYVVGCQLVPLKEGAYIAEQQTTTGCAPGTDQCKSPIWFSLPGPCPNEGLHWQDLKGNAVSLDVNKGKTPECVQRAPGGRCKGPPTGAPDCTYSVEEAGEILLDELAGISDYNQFWNTSYYDCLVEVQEGKRKGECVRQREYSGRIDKGIGNSFWNGKLDKDRCRARLDAALALFRRHYPDAPELDQPICDFDMIYKDEMTWPANHTGAVPSPWWST
;
A
#
# COMPACT_ATOMS: atom_id res chain seq x y z
N SER A 1 38.30 -1.39 -7.91
CA SER A 1 38.52 -2.24 -6.71
C SER A 1 37.33 -2.10 -5.76
N ALA A 2 37.13 -3.02 -4.80
CA ALA A 2 36.09 -2.89 -3.76
C ALA A 2 36.20 -1.60 -2.94
N ALA A 3 37.40 -0.98 -2.89
CA ALA A 3 37.62 0.32 -2.28
C ALA A 3 37.11 1.50 -3.13
N GLN A 4 37.13 1.41 -4.47
CA GLN A 4 36.52 2.43 -5.36
C GLN A 4 35.00 2.39 -5.32
N ALA A 5 34.40 1.18 -5.29
CA ALA A 5 32.95 1.02 -5.10
C ALA A 5 32.47 1.51 -3.72
N LYS A 6 33.34 1.45 -2.69
CA LYS A 6 33.07 1.99 -1.36
C LYS A 6 33.28 3.51 -1.28
N ALA A 7 34.18 4.06 -2.09
CA ALA A 7 34.42 5.50 -2.19
C ALA A 7 33.31 6.24 -2.98
N GLU A 8 32.77 5.65 -4.04
CA GLU A 8 31.61 6.21 -4.77
C GLU A 8 30.35 6.29 -3.89
N ARG A 9 30.17 5.36 -2.94
CA ARG A 9 29.07 5.40 -1.96
C ARG A 9 29.13 6.51 -0.91
N THR A 10 30.20 7.33 -0.88
CA THR A 10 30.35 8.40 0.13
C THR A 10 29.99 9.79 -0.37
N ARG A 11 29.70 9.97 -1.66
CA ARG A 11 29.25 11.25 -2.18
C ARG A 11 27.72 11.28 -2.13
N ALA A 12 27.16 12.28 -1.44
CA ALA A 12 25.73 12.52 -1.48
C ALA A 12 25.27 12.66 -2.95
N PRO A 13 24.08 12.14 -3.32
CA PRO A 13 23.57 12.24 -4.67
C PRO A 13 23.55 13.70 -5.14
N ALA A 14 23.93 13.94 -6.39
CA ALA A 14 23.88 15.28 -6.96
C ALA A 14 22.45 15.75 -7.25
N GLY A 15 21.46 14.86 -7.18
CA GLY A 15 20.06 15.10 -7.47
C GLY A 15 19.19 13.89 -7.11
N PRO A 16 17.89 13.93 -7.43
CA PRO A 16 16.95 12.86 -7.17
C PRO A 16 17.30 11.61 -7.98
N GLU A 17 17.38 10.46 -7.30
CA GLU A 17 17.64 9.16 -7.91
C GLU A 17 16.36 8.37 -8.12
N GLU A 18 16.38 7.49 -9.12
CA GLU A 18 15.31 6.55 -9.38
C GLU A 18 15.46 5.32 -8.47
N VAL A 19 14.35 4.87 -7.87
CA VAL A 19 14.32 3.67 -7.02
C VAL A 19 13.22 2.73 -7.49
N SER A 20 13.58 1.47 -7.75
CA SER A 20 12.63 0.40 -8.11
C SER A 20 12.48 -0.63 -7.00
N PHE A 21 11.23 -0.96 -6.66
CA PHE A 21 10.89 -1.92 -5.60
C PHE A 21 9.50 -2.51 -5.83
N TYR A 22 9.08 -3.46 -4.98
CA TYR A 22 7.72 -3.98 -5.01
C TYR A 22 6.82 -3.28 -4.00
N ILE A 23 5.68 -2.80 -4.47
CA ILE A 23 4.55 -2.42 -3.61
C ILE A 23 3.40 -3.41 -3.80
N TYR A 24 2.53 -3.44 -2.79
CA TYR A 24 1.46 -4.40 -2.68
C TYR A 24 0.15 -3.68 -2.40
N ARG A 25 -0.95 -4.32 -2.82
CA ARG A 25 -2.30 -3.82 -2.55
C ARG A 25 -3.27 -4.97 -2.35
N ALA A 26 -4.03 -4.89 -1.27
CA ALA A 26 -5.20 -5.74 -1.04
C ALA A 26 -6.38 -5.23 -1.87
N GLN A 27 -6.96 -6.08 -2.71
CA GLN A 27 -8.11 -5.72 -3.54
C GLN A 27 -8.98 -6.94 -3.89
N SER A 28 -10.12 -6.68 -4.50
CA SER A 28 -10.99 -7.70 -5.10
C SER A 28 -10.59 -7.96 -6.56
N GLU A 29 -11.47 -8.61 -7.33
CA GLU A 29 -11.33 -8.73 -8.79
C GLU A 29 -11.43 -7.38 -9.52
N ALA A 30 -11.92 -6.34 -8.83
CA ALA A 30 -12.06 -5.00 -9.40
C ALA A 30 -10.72 -4.49 -9.94
N SER A 31 -10.73 -4.00 -11.17
CA SER A 31 -9.56 -3.39 -11.80
C SER A 31 -9.72 -1.87 -11.82
N TYR A 32 -8.78 -1.18 -11.19
CA TYR A 32 -8.63 0.26 -11.30
C TYR A 32 -7.16 0.60 -11.22
N HIS A 33 -6.82 1.75 -11.80
CA HIS A 33 -5.46 2.23 -11.85
C HIS A 33 -4.92 2.53 -10.44
N LEU A 34 -3.60 2.36 -10.28
CA LEU A 34 -2.90 2.62 -9.04
C LEU A 34 -2.63 4.13 -8.87
N GLU A 35 -3.70 4.91 -8.89
CA GLU A 35 -3.74 6.38 -8.94
C GLU A 35 -4.78 6.90 -7.96
N ASN A 36 -4.40 7.86 -7.10
CA ASN A 36 -5.19 8.30 -5.95
C ASN A 36 -5.56 7.14 -5.01
N VAL A 37 -4.57 6.34 -4.67
CA VAL A 37 -4.72 5.17 -3.80
C VAL A 37 -3.59 5.08 -2.79
N ASN A 38 -3.87 4.39 -1.69
CA ASN A 38 -2.85 3.93 -0.76
C ASN A 38 -2.41 2.52 -1.14
N ALA A 39 -1.11 2.27 -1.05
CA ALA A 39 -0.49 0.96 -1.16
C ALA A 39 0.40 0.71 0.06
N GLY A 40 1.06 -0.44 0.13
CA GLY A 40 2.06 -0.69 1.16
C GLY A 40 3.15 -1.63 0.71
N ASP A 41 4.15 -1.81 1.56
CA ASP A 41 4.96 -3.01 1.49
C ASP A 41 4.11 -4.25 1.89
N LEU A 42 4.65 -5.46 1.70
CA LEU A 42 3.87 -6.68 1.96
C LEU A 42 3.45 -6.79 3.43
N ALA A 43 4.31 -6.37 4.36
CA ALA A 43 3.99 -6.33 5.78
C ALA A 43 2.84 -5.34 6.07
N GLY A 44 2.81 -4.18 5.40
CA GLY A 44 1.78 -3.15 5.57
C GLY A 44 0.44 -3.59 5.01
N VAL A 45 0.43 -4.35 3.91
CA VAL A 45 -0.79 -4.97 3.37
C VAL A 45 -1.30 -6.08 4.27
N LEU A 46 -0.44 -6.94 4.80
CA LEU A 46 -0.85 -7.98 5.76
C LEU A 46 -1.37 -7.38 7.07
N TRP A 47 -0.78 -6.27 7.52
CA TRP A 47 -1.32 -5.47 8.63
C TRP A 47 -2.73 -4.98 8.30
N TYR A 48 -2.94 -4.38 7.13
CA TYR A 48 -4.25 -3.85 6.71
C TYR A 48 -5.30 -4.96 6.63
N LEU A 49 -4.96 -6.09 6.02
CA LEU A 49 -5.85 -7.25 5.94
C LEU A 49 -6.28 -7.70 7.34
N HIS A 50 -5.32 -7.90 8.24
CA HIS A 50 -5.59 -8.38 9.60
C HIS A 50 -6.34 -7.35 10.45
N HIS A 51 -6.12 -6.05 10.22
CA HIS A 51 -6.76 -4.98 11.00
C HIS A 51 -8.19 -4.67 10.52
N GLU A 52 -8.40 -4.61 9.20
CA GLU A 52 -9.60 -3.99 8.62
C GLU A 52 -10.46 -4.96 7.79
N VAL A 53 -9.85 -5.91 7.11
CA VAL A 53 -10.54 -6.73 6.09
C VAL A 53 -11.06 -8.04 6.66
N ILE A 54 -10.16 -8.83 7.24
CA ILE A 54 -10.41 -10.18 7.74
C ILE A 54 -11.33 -10.20 8.97
N PRO A 55 -11.37 -9.18 9.85
CA PRO A 55 -12.39 -9.13 10.91
C PRO A 55 -13.83 -9.08 10.38
N ALA A 56 -14.06 -8.61 9.15
CA ALA A 56 -15.38 -8.59 8.55
C ALA A 56 -15.76 -9.97 7.98
N THR A 57 -17.06 -10.27 7.92
CA THR A 57 -17.57 -11.52 7.33
C THR A 57 -18.85 -11.22 6.55
N PRO A 58 -18.84 -11.32 5.21
CA PRO A 58 -17.67 -11.63 4.36
C PRO A 58 -16.56 -10.58 4.44
N ARG A 59 -15.37 -10.90 3.91
CA ARG A 59 -14.23 -9.97 3.79
C ARG A 59 -14.67 -8.60 3.30
N LYS A 60 -14.21 -7.54 3.98
CA LYS A 60 -14.54 -6.15 3.66
C LYS A 60 -14.22 -5.85 2.19
N TYR A 61 -15.13 -5.16 1.49
CA TYR A 61 -14.98 -4.76 0.09
C TYR A 61 -14.75 -5.93 -0.89
N HIS A 62 -15.13 -7.15 -0.51
CA HIS A 62 -14.88 -8.37 -1.28
C HIS A 62 -13.40 -8.57 -1.65
N ILE A 63 -12.49 -8.03 -0.84
CA ILE A 63 -11.06 -8.22 -1.03
C ILE A 63 -10.74 -9.71 -0.93
N ASP A 64 -10.09 -10.25 -1.95
CA ASP A 64 -9.81 -11.67 -2.10
C ASP A 64 -8.37 -11.97 -2.54
N ARG A 65 -7.57 -10.93 -2.84
CA ARG A 65 -6.19 -11.09 -3.30
C ARG A 65 -5.27 -9.98 -2.83
N ILE A 66 -3.97 -10.30 -2.83
CA ILE A 66 -2.88 -9.34 -2.72
C ILE A 66 -2.25 -9.25 -4.10
N ARG A 67 -2.30 -8.06 -4.71
CA ARG A 67 -1.55 -7.78 -5.94
C ARG A 67 -0.22 -7.16 -5.63
N ARG A 68 0.79 -7.52 -6.41
CA ARG A 68 2.15 -7.00 -6.36
C ARG A 68 2.40 -6.19 -7.64
N TYR A 69 3.03 -5.04 -7.48
CA TYR A 69 3.40 -4.16 -8.58
C TYR A 69 4.88 -3.86 -8.50
N ARG A 70 5.60 -3.96 -9.63
CA ARG A 70 6.91 -3.35 -9.75
C ARG A 70 6.68 -1.84 -9.83
N PHE A 71 7.21 -1.13 -8.85
CA PHE A 71 7.06 0.30 -8.69
C PHE A 71 8.41 0.96 -8.90
N THR A 72 8.42 2.02 -9.68
CA THR A 72 9.61 2.85 -9.85
C THR A 72 9.22 4.28 -9.53
N VAL A 73 9.99 4.93 -8.66
CA VAL A 73 9.76 6.31 -8.22
C VAL A 73 11.00 7.14 -8.46
N LYS A 74 10.80 8.40 -8.80
CA LYS A 74 11.83 9.44 -8.81
C LYS A 74 11.20 10.73 -8.30
N PRO A 75 11.64 11.25 -7.14
CA PRO A 75 11.09 12.50 -6.61
C PRO A 75 11.42 13.67 -7.54
N THR A 76 10.68 14.76 -7.39
CA THR A 76 10.95 15.99 -8.12
C THR A 76 12.23 16.65 -7.62
N GLN A 77 12.87 17.43 -8.49
CA GLN A 77 14.04 18.20 -8.08
C GLN A 77 13.66 19.25 -7.04
N GLU A 78 12.48 19.84 -7.13
CA GLU A 78 11.94 20.81 -6.18
C GLU A 78 11.86 20.23 -4.77
N PHE A 79 11.30 19.04 -4.62
CA PHE A 79 11.26 18.33 -3.34
C PHE A 79 12.67 17.96 -2.86
N TRP A 80 13.50 17.45 -3.77
CA TRP A 80 14.88 17.08 -3.45
C TRP A 80 15.71 18.27 -2.97
N ASN A 81 15.51 19.46 -3.53
CA ASN A 81 16.22 20.67 -3.19
C ASN A 81 15.99 21.11 -1.73
N VAL A 82 14.88 20.67 -1.12
CA VAL A 82 14.53 20.99 0.26
C VAL A 82 14.84 19.82 1.19
N HIS A 83 14.38 18.61 0.88
CA HIS A 83 14.42 17.48 1.80
C HIS A 83 15.64 16.56 1.60
N HIS A 84 16.19 16.49 0.38
CA HIS A 84 17.15 15.46 -0.01
C HIS A 84 16.63 14.03 0.33
N ARG A 85 15.36 13.77 -0.01
CA ARG A 85 14.62 12.53 0.26
C ARG A 85 13.92 11.99 -0.98
N THR A 86 13.62 10.70 -0.93
CA THR A 86 12.89 9.94 -1.96
C THR A 86 11.39 10.11 -1.82
N PHE A 87 10.90 10.06 -0.57
CA PHE A 87 9.47 10.09 -0.28
C PHE A 87 9.05 11.35 0.45
N ALA A 88 7.84 11.79 0.14
CA ALA A 88 7.15 12.91 0.77
C ALA A 88 6.29 12.42 1.96
N PRO A 89 5.55 13.30 2.65
CA PRO A 89 4.59 12.86 3.65
C PRO A 89 3.51 11.98 3.03
N PHE A 90 3.09 10.94 3.75
CA PHE A 90 1.93 10.15 3.36
C PHE A 90 0.64 10.97 3.40
N PHE A 91 -0.15 10.82 2.34
CA PHE A 91 -1.51 11.32 2.29
C PHE A 91 -2.50 10.19 2.05
N ALA A 92 -3.46 10.03 2.96
CA ALA A 92 -4.51 9.05 2.79
C ALA A 92 -5.41 9.42 1.60
N PHE A 93 -5.63 8.45 0.72
CA PHE A 93 -6.62 8.53 -0.34
C PHE A 93 -7.85 7.65 -0.05
N ASP A 94 -9.03 8.26 -0.05
CA ASP A 94 -10.32 7.57 0.06
C ASP A 94 -11.24 8.02 -1.08
N GLY A 95 -11.91 7.08 -1.74
CA GLY A 95 -12.84 7.42 -2.81
C GLY A 95 -12.21 8.10 -4.02
N GLY A 96 -10.92 7.88 -4.27
CA GLY A 96 -10.16 8.50 -5.35
C GLY A 96 -9.72 9.93 -5.11
N ARG A 97 -9.85 10.45 -3.88
CA ARG A 97 -9.32 11.76 -3.47
C ARG A 97 -8.48 11.65 -2.21
N CYS A 98 -7.56 12.58 -2.07
CA CYS A 98 -6.84 12.82 -0.84
C CYS A 98 -7.82 13.34 0.23
N THR A 99 -7.77 12.72 1.40
CA THR A 99 -8.58 13.08 2.58
C THR A 99 -7.74 13.66 3.71
N THR A 100 -6.42 13.70 3.54
CA THR A 100 -5.51 14.34 4.48
C THR A 100 -5.40 15.84 4.16
N PRO A 101 -5.38 16.73 5.18
CA PRO A 101 -5.20 18.16 4.95
C PRO A 101 -3.91 18.50 4.17
N HIS A 102 -3.92 19.64 3.47
CA HIS A 102 -2.77 20.23 2.79
C HIS A 102 -2.12 19.45 1.63
N CYS A 103 -2.66 18.30 1.21
CA CYS A 103 -2.10 17.60 0.05
C CYS A 103 -2.16 18.41 -1.24
N GLY A 104 -3.22 19.20 -1.45
CA GLY A 104 -3.32 20.10 -2.60
C GLY A 104 -2.21 21.15 -2.62
N GLU A 105 -1.88 21.74 -1.47
CA GLU A 105 -0.79 22.71 -1.31
C GLU A 105 0.57 22.06 -1.55
N LEU A 106 0.80 20.88 -0.96
CA LEU A 106 2.05 20.14 -1.16
C LEU A 106 2.26 19.75 -2.61
N TYR A 107 1.23 19.18 -3.24
CA TYR A 107 1.32 18.83 -4.66
C TYR A 107 1.50 20.07 -5.51
N HIS A 108 0.82 21.18 -5.18
CA HIS A 108 1.06 22.47 -5.83
C HIS A 108 2.46 23.05 -5.55
N HIS A 109 3.20 22.60 -4.53
CA HIS A 109 4.52 23.17 -4.21
C HIS A 109 5.69 22.30 -4.72
N TYR A 110 5.51 20.99 -4.79
CA TYR A 110 6.55 20.04 -5.18
C TYR A 110 6.20 19.15 -6.36
N GLY A 111 5.01 19.27 -6.94
CA GLY A 111 4.48 18.28 -7.87
C GLY A 111 3.92 17.05 -7.16
N TYR A 112 3.49 16.06 -7.94
CA TYR A 112 2.81 14.86 -7.46
C TYR A 112 3.77 13.82 -6.88
N VAL A 113 4.53 14.20 -5.87
CA VAL A 113 5.49 13.34 -5.15
C VAL A 113 4.79 12.19 -4.41
N VAL A 114 5.44 11.03 -4.37
CA VAL A 114 4.93 9.83 -3.66
C VAL A 114 5.24 9.97 -2.18
N GLY A 115 4.22 9.75 -1.35
CA GLY A 115 4.36 9.83 0.11
C GLY A 115 4.63 8.49 0.77
N CYS A 116 5.23 8.49 1.96
CA CYS A 116 5.39 7.29 2.79
C CYS A 116 5.07 7.54 4.27
N GLN A 117 4.64 6.49 4.98
CA GLN A 117 4.43 6.49 6.43
C GLN A 117 4.71 5.11 7.02
N LEU A 118 5.30 5.09 8.21
CA LEU A 118 5.50 3.87 8.98
C LEU A 118 4.21 3.45 9.69
N VAL A 119 3.91 2.16 9.65
CA VAL A 119 2.75 1.56 10.31
C VAL A 119 3.12 1.14 11.74
N PRO A 120 2.32 1.50 12.77
CA PRO A 120 2.62 1.14 14.15
C PRO A 120 2.53 -0.38 14.42
N LEU A 121 3.61 -0.94 14.99
CA LEU A 121 3.67 -2.35 15.39
C LEU A 121 2.74 -2.72 16.56
N LYS A 122 2.24 -1.72 17.31
CA LYS A 122 1.37 -1.91 18.48
C LYS A 122 -0.01 -2.47 18.14
N GLU A 123 -0.44 -2.33 16.89
CA GLU A 123 -1.75 -2.76 16.40
C GLU A 123 -1.68 -4.03 15.55
N GLY A 124 -0.48 -4.43 15.14
CA GLY A 124 -0.18 -5.64 14.38
C GLY A 124 1.32 -5.82 14.26
N ALA A 125 1.84 -6.94 14.75
CA ALA A 125 3.28 -7.19 14.88
C ALA A 125 3.93 -7.67 13.56
N TYR A 126 3.54 -7.09 12.43
CA TYR A 126 4.13 -7.38 11.13
C TYR A 126 5.44 -6.62 10.99
N ILE A 127 6.54 -7.35 10.82
CA ILE A 127 7.89 -6.80 10.70
C ILE A 127 8.38 -7.06 9.29
N ALA A 128 8.76 -6.00 8.58
CA ALA A 128 9.32 -6.09 7.23
C ALA A 128 10.62 -6.90 7.21
N GLU A 129 11.00 -7.44 6.04
CA GLU A 129 12.25 -8.22 5.92
C GLU A 129 13.49 -7.32 6.11
N GLN A 130 13.42 -6.14 5.50
CA GLN A 130 14.50 -5.16 5.43
C GLN A 130 14.23 -3.96 6.34
N GLN A 131 15.25 -3.14 6.55
CA GLN A 131 15.11 -1.89 7.29
C GLN A 131 14.27 -0.89 6.48
N THR A 132 13.24 -0.33 7.11
CA THR A 132 12.25 0.58 6.51
C THR A 132 12.36 2.01 7.02
N THR A 133 13.18 2.26 8.04
CA THR A 133 13.44 3.60 8.58
C THR A 133 14.81 3.69 9.24
N THR A 134 15.41 4.88 9.27
CA THR A 134 16.59 5.21 10.09
C THR A 134 16.22 5.95 11.37
N GLY A 135 14.96 6.32 11.58
CA GLY A 135 14.46 7.07 12.74
C GLY A 135 14.25 6.22 14.00
N CYS A 136 15.05 5.17 14.18
CA CYS A 136 14.87 4.12 15.18
C CYS A 136 16.21 3.76 15.84
N ALA A 137 16.16 3.11 17.01
CA ALA A 137 17.36 2.52 17.59
C ALA A 137 17.82 1.31 16.75
N PRO A 138 19.08 1.26 16.28
CA PRO A 138 19.56 0.19 15.41
C PRO A 138 19.29 -1.22 15.98
N GLY A 139 18.84 -2.13 15.11
CA GLY A 139 18.53 -3.51 15.48
C GLY A 139 17.19 -3.73 16.18
N THR A 140 16.39 -2.68 16.39
CA THR A 140 15.03 -2.81 16.93
C THR A 140 14.00 -3.14 15.84
N ASP A 141 12.90 -3.79 16.23
CA ASP A 141 11.79 -4.09 15.31
C ASP A 141 11.18 -2.81 14.71
N GLN A 142 11.24 -1.69 15.42
CA GLN A 142 10.78 -0.39 14.94
C GLN A 142 11.50 0.04 13.66
N CYS A 143 12.76 -0.35 13.47
CA CYS A 143 13.51 -0.11 12.23
C CYS A 143 12.98 -0.87 11.01
N LYS A 144 12.12 -1.86 11.24
CA LYS A 144 11.49 -2.70 10.23
C LYS A 144 9.96 -2.60 10.31
N SER A 145 9.47 -1.45 10.75
CA SER A 145 8.03 -1.16 10.75
C SER A 145 7.49 -1.20 9.31
N PRO A 146 6.27 -1.72 9.06
CA PRO A 146 5.73 -1.74 7.72
C PRO A 146 5.58 -0.33 7.14
N ILE A 147 5.55 -0.21 5.81
CA ILE A 147 5.41 1.08 5.13
C ILE A 147 4.07 1.13 4.38
N TRP A 148 3.37 2.26 4.50
CA TRP A 148 2.32 2.67 3.58
C TRP A 148 2.82 3.74 2.63
N PHE A 149 2.33 3.70 1.39
CA PHE A 149 2.66 4.63 0.33
C PHE A 149 1.39 5.32 -0.17
N SER A 150 1.48 6.61 -0.49
CA SER A 150 0.40 7.39 -1.10
C SER A 150 0.75 7.75 -2.54
N LEU A 151 -0.10 7.33 -3.48
CA LEU A 151 0.17 7.40 -4.91
C LEU A 151 -0.76 8.43 -5.56
N PRO A 152 -0.33 9.70 -5.73
CA PRO A 152 -1.17 10.73 -6.32
C PRO A 152 -1.49 10.44 -7.79
N GLY A 153 -2.77 10.47 -8.12
CA GLY A 153 -3.29 10.36 -9.46
C GLY A 153 -3.88 11.67 -9.96
N PRO A 154 -4.60 11.66 -11.09
CA PRO A 154 -5.24 12.84 -11.62
C PRO A 154 -6.23 13.46 -10.63
N CYS A 155 -6.23 14.79 -10.54
CA CYS A 155 -7.11 15.60 -9.70
C CYS A 155 -7.22 15.05 -8.26
N PRO A 156 -6.11 15.03 -7.48
CA PRO A 156 -6.11 14.34 -6.19
C PRO A 156 -7.03 14.96 -5.14
N ASN A 157 -7.51 16.20 -5.34
CA ASN A 157 -8.41 16.88 -4.40
C ASN A 157 -9.90 16.61 -4.68
N GLU A 158 -10.26 16.08 -5.85
CA GLU A 158 -11.64 15.70 -6.19
C GLU A 158 -11.76 14.17 -6.27
N GLY A 159 -12.95 13.66 -5.96
CA GLY A 159 -13.23 12.23 -5.94
C GLY A 159 -14.69 12.01 -5.58
N LEU A 160 -15.04 10.76 -5.33
CA LEU A 160 -16.43 10.40 -5.05
C LEU A 160 -16.95 11.08 -3.78
N HIS A 161 -18.18 11.57 -3.86
CA HIS A 161 -18.92 11.97 -2.68
C HIS A 161 -19.26 10.74 -1.83
N TRP A 162 -19.36 10.93 -0.52
CA TRP A 162 -19.61 9.83 0.43
C TRP A 162 -20.86 8.99 0.08
N GLN A 163 -21.87 9.63 -0.50
CA GLN A 163 -23.12 8.98 -0.92
C GLN A 163 -22.95 8.06 -2.13
N ASP A 164 -21.92 8.30 -2.95
CA ASP A 164 -21.58 7.49 -4.12
C ASP A 164 -20.60 6.35 -3.79
N LEU A 165 -20.01 6.35 -2.59
CA LEU A 165 -19.08 5.31 -2.14
C LEU A 165 -19.83 4.02 -1.82
N LYS A 166 -19.87 3.13 -2.80
CA LYS A 166 -20.37 1.77 -2.66
C LYS A 166 -19.18 0.83 -2.45
N GLY A 167 -18.70 0.73 -1.21
CA GLY A 167 -17.49 -0.05 -0.89
C GLY A 167 -17.53 -1.52 -1.33
N ASN A 168 -18.72 -2.12 -1.42
CA ASN A 168 -18.91 -3.50 -1.88
C ASN A 168 -19.32 -3.61 -3.35
N ALA A 169 -19.31 -2.52 -4.13
CA ALA A 169 -19.58 -2.61 -5.55
C ALA A 169 -18.41 -3.30 -6.27
N VAL A 170 -18.73 -4.20 -7.21
CA VAL A 170 -17.76 -4.94 -8.03
C VAL A 170 -16.89 -3.99 -8.86
N SER A 171 -17.42 -2.84 -9.24
CA SER A 171 -16.69 -1.77 -9.92
C SER A 171 -17.10 -0.43 -9.33
N LEU A 172 -16.11 0.39 -8.98
CA LEU A 172 -16.32 1.76 -8.54
C LEU A 172 -15.50 2.69 -9.45
N ASP A 173 -16.20 3.49 -10.25
CA ASP A 173 -15.55 4.54 -11.04
C ASP A 173 -15.21 5.71 -10.13
N VAL A 174 -14.02 5.68 -9.55
CA VAL A 174 -13.50 6.73 -8.67
C VAL A 174 -13.25 8.06 -9.40
N ASN A 175 -13.24 8.06 -10.74
CA ASN A 175 -13.08 9.27 -11.54
C ASN A 175 -14.40 9.99 -11.80
N LYS A 176 -15.55 9.35 -11.55
CA LYS A 176 -16.87 9.98 -11.73
C LYS A 176 -17.02 11.29 -10.92
N GLY A 177 -16.32 11.41 -9.79
CA GLY A 177 -16.31 12.60 -8.96
C GLY A 177 -15.31 13.68 -9.38
N LYS A 178 -14.61 13.53 -10.51
CA LYS A 178 -13.57 14.45 -10.98
C LYS A 178 -14.03 15.19 -12.23
N THR A 179 -13.81 16.50 -12.26
CA THR A 179 -14.09 17.32 -13.44
C THR A 179 -13.04 17.10 -14.53
N PRO A 180 -13.40 17.11 -15.84
CA PRO A 180 -12.42 17.05 -16.93
C PRO A 180 -11.38 18.17 -16.84
N GLU A 181 -11.79 19.36 -16.43
CA GLU A 181 -10.92 20.52 -16.25
C GLU A 181 -9.87 20.27 -15.16
N CYS A 182 -10.27 19.65 -14.04
CA CYS A 182 -9.32 19.31 -12.98
C CYS A 182 -8.37 18.20 -13.42
N VAL A 183 -8.86 17.15 -14.08
CA VAL A 183 -7.99 16.06 -14.61
C VAL A 183 -6.95 16.61 -15.58
N GLN A 184 -7.32 17.59 -16.41
CA GLN A 184 -6.39 18.25 -17.33
C GLN A 184 -5.35 19.11 -16.61
N ARG A 185 -5.76 19.89 -15.60
CA ARG A 185 -4.87 20.79 -14.85
C ARG A 185 -4.03 20.08 -13.79
N ALA A 186 -4.46 18.90 -13.36
CA ALA A 186 -3.82 18.12 -12.33
C ALA A 186 -3.69 16.67 -12.80
N PRO A 187 -2.74 16.34 -13.70
CA PRO A 187 -2.63 15.01 -14.30
C PRO A 187 -2.16 13.92 -13.33
N GLY A 188 -1.65 14.27 -12.14
CA GLY A 188 -1.11 13.31 -11.19
C GLY A 188 0.35 12.96 -11.46
N GLY A 189 0.91 12.01 -10.70
CA GLY A 189 2.34 11.66 -10.77
C GLY A 189 2.66 10.44 -11.64
N ARG A 190 1.65 9.74 -12.16
CA ARG A 190 1.86 8.48 -12.88
C ARG A 190 2.36 8.71 -14.29
N CYS A 191 3.50 8.13 -14.60
CA CYS A 191 4.13 8.13 -15.91
C CYS A 191 3.62 6.98 -16.79
N LYS A 192 3.60 7.21 -18.12
CA LYS A 192 3.42 6.15 -19.12
C LYS A 192 4.67 5.29 -19.32
N GLY A 193 5.84 5.81 -18.99
CA GLY A 193 7.14 5.14 -19.07
C GLY A 193 7.95 5.35 -17.78
N PRO A 194 9.29 5.25 -17.81
CA PRO A 194 10.13 5.51 -16.64
C PRO A 194 9.89 6.90 -16.04
N PRO A 195 9.93 7.05 -14.71
CA PRO A 195 9.71 8.34 -14.06
C PRO A 195 10.84 9.31 -14.37
N THR A 196 10.46 10.51 -14.78
CA THR A 196 11.42 11.55 -15.19
C THR A 196 11.89 12.39 -14.01
N GLY A 197 11.06 12.50 -12.97
CA GLY A 197 11.21 13.47 -11.88
C GLY A 197 10.57 14.82 -12.21
N ALA A 198 9.84 14.93 -13.33
CA ALA A 198 8.95 16.05 -13.57
C ALA A 198 7.78 16.03 -12.56
N PRO A 199 7.19 17.17 -12.20
CA PRO A 199 6.09 17.24 -11.22
C PRO A 199 4.87 16.39 -11.59
N ASP A 200 4.63 16.15 -12.87
CA ASP A 200 3.55 15.32 -13.43
C ASP A 200 4.00 13.91 -13.86
N CYS A 201 5.23 13.52 -13.51
CA CYS A 201 5.77 12.20 -13.83
C CYS A 201 6.85 11.80 -12.80
N THR A 202 6.38 11.33 -11.65
CA THR A 202 7.17 10.97 -10.46
C THR A 202 7.20 9.46 -10.20
N TYR A 203 6.27 8.67 -10.74
CA TYR A 203 6.29 7.21 -10.57
C TYR A 203 5.72 6.45 -11.76
N SER A 204 6.10 5.18 -11.88
CA SER A 204 5.53 4.22 -12.83
C SER A 204 5.19 2.92 -12.13
N VAL A 205 4.20 2.19 -12.64
CA VAL A 205 3.71 0.93 -12.10
C VAL A 205 3.62 -0.11 -13.21
N GLU A 206 4.08 -1.32 -12.92
CA GLU A 206 3.93 -2.50 -13.75
C GLU A 206 3.35 -3.63 -12.89
N GLU A 207 2.35 -4.35 -13.39
CA GLU A 207 1.79 -5.51 -12.68
C GLU A 207 2.85 -6.60 -12.56
N ALA A 208 3.07 -7.10 -11.33
CA ALA A 208 4.09 -8.09 -11.02
C ALA A 208 3.51 -9.32 -10.30
N GLY A 209 2.24 -9.62 -10.59
CA GLY A 209 1.54 -10.80 -10.11
C GLY A 209 0.60 -10.58 -8.93
N GLU A 210 -0.12 -11.63 -8.55
CA GLU A 210 -1.06 -11.64 -7.43
C GLU A 210 -1.15 -13.01 -6.77
N ILE A 211 -1.61 -13.03 -5.52
CA ILE A 211 -1.90 -14.26 -4.77
C ILE A 211 -3.30 -14.16 -4.15
N LEU A 212 -4.02 -15.27 -4.11
CA LEU A 212 -5.35 -15.33 -3.49
C LEU A 212 -5.25 -15.46 -1.98
N LEU A 213 -6.13 -14.77 -1.26
CA LEU A 213 -6.23 -14.87 0.21
C LEU A 213 -6.74 -16.24 0.65
N ASP A 214 -7.57 -16.88 -0.17
CA ASP A 214 -8.06 -18.24 0.07
C ASP A 214 -6.92 -19.26 0.05
N GLU A 215 -6.07 -19.19 -0.97
CA GLU A 215 -4.86 -20.00 -1.06
C GLU A 215 -3.91 -19.72 0.10
N LEU A 216 -3.69 -18.45 0.45
CA LEU A 216 -2.83 -18.03 1.55
C LEU A 216 -3.32 -18.55 2.90
N ALA A 217 -4.65 -18.48 3.15
CA ALA A 217 -5.25 -18.89 4.41
C ALA A 217 -5.62 -20.38 4.47
N GLY A 218 -5.45 -21.13 3.37
CA GLY A 218 -5.83 -22.55 3.27
C GLY A 218 -7.34 -22.77 3.26
N ILE A 219 -8.11 -21.86 2.65
CA ILE A 219 -9.56 -21.94 2.51
C ILE A 219 -9.87 -22.40 1.08
N SER A 220 -10.50 -23.56 0.91
CA SER A 220 -10.78 -24.13 -0.42
C SER A 220 -11.99 -23.50 -1.12
N ASP A 221 -13.00 -23.12 -0.34
CA ASP A 221 -14.21 -22.45 -0.82
C ASP A 221 -14.63 -21.44 0.26
N TYR A 222 -14.44 -20.16 -0.05
CA TYR A 222 -14.73 -19.09 0.89
C TYR A 222 -16.22 -18.99 1.21
N ASN A 223 -17.10 -19.09 0.21
CA ASN A 223 -18.54 -19.02 0.43
C ASN A 223 -19.02 -20.22 1.26
N GLN A 224 -18.47 -21.42 1.02
CA GLN A 224 -18.73 -22.56 1.87
C GLN A 224 -18.28 -22.30 3.31
N PHE A 225 -17.07 -21.76 3.49
CA PHE A 225 -16.48 -21.49 4.80
C PHE A 225 -17.32 -20.52 5.64
N TRP A 226 -17.65 -19.33 5.13
CA TRP A 226 -18.29 -18.31 5.98
C TRP A 226 -19.83 -18.37 5.97
N ASN A 227 -20.45 -18.85 4.89
CA ASN A 227 -21.89 -18.72 4.67
C ASN A 227 -22.64 -20.03 4.94
N THR A 228 -22.38 -21.07 4.15
CA THR A 228 -23.23 -22.28 4.12
C THR A 228 -22.83 -23.34 5.15
N SER A 229 -21.55 -23.44 5.56
CA SER A 229 -21.11 -24.52 6.47
C SER A 229 -21.86 -24.57 7.79
N TYR A 230 -22.35 -23.42 8.28
CA TYR A 230 -23.15 -23.37 9.50
C TYR A 230 -24.53 -24.00 9.30
N TYR A 231 -25.20 -23.70 8.20
CA TYR A 231 -26.52 -24.26 7.88
C TYR A 231 -26.43 -25.75 7.56
N ASP A 232 -25.39 -26.16 6.84
CA ASP A 232 -25.12 -27.58 6.57
C ASP A 232 -24.94 -28.35 7.88
N CYS A 233 -24.17 -27.81 8.82
CA CYS A 233 -24.04 -28.39 10.16
C CYS A 233 -25.39 -28.49 10.88
N LEU A 234 -26.25 -27.47 10.82
CA LEU A 234 -27.57 -27.51 11.47
C LEU A 234 -28.44 -28.64 10.90
N VAL A 235 -28.42 -28.82 9.58
CA VAL A 235 -29.12 -29.92 8.91
C VAL A 235 -28.57 -31.27 9.36
N GLU A 236 -27.24 -31.45 9.36
CA GLU A 236 -26.60 -32.69 9.80
C GLU A 236 -26.92 -33.04 11.27
N VAL A 237 -26.97 -32.04 12.16
CA VAL A 237 -27.32 -32.23 13.57
C VAL A 237 -28.78 -32.62 13.71
N GLN A 238 -29.68 -31.97 12.97
CA GLN A 238 -31.12 -32.29 12.97
C GLN A 238 -31.39 -33.71 12.44
N GLU A 239 -30.65 -34.14 11.43
CA GLU A 239 -30.74 -35.49 10.86
C GLU A 239 -30.01 -36.56 11.70
N GLY A 240 -29.34 -36.16 12.78
CA GLY A 240 -28.56 -37.06 13.63
C GLY A 240 -27.27 -37.59 12.98
N LYS A 241 -26.87 -37.03 11.82
CA LYS A 241 -25.61 -37.35 11.13
C LYS A 241 -24.40 -36.76 11.86
N ARG A 242 -24.61 -35.69 12.62
CA ARG A 242 -23.58 -35.01 13.41
C ARG A 242 -24.04 -34.78 14.85
N LYS A 243 -23.09 -34.78 15.78
CA LYS A 243 -23.29 -34.39 17.18
C LYS A 243 -22.48 -33.13 17.48
N GLY A 244 -22.95 -32.33 18.43
CA GLY A 244 -22.27 -31.13 18.93
C GLY A 244 -22.84 -29.82 18.39
N GLU A 245 -22.24 -28.71 18.83
CA GLU A 245 -22.68 -27.37 18.46
C GLU A 245 -22.18 -26.96 17.07
N CYS A 246 -23.04 -26.31 16.30
CA CYS A 246 -22.67 -25.67 15.06
C CYS A 246 -22.09 -24.28 15.32
N VAL A 247 -20.94 -23.99 14.74
CA VAL A 247 -20.28 -22.69 14.88
C VAL A 247 -20.24 -21.98 13.53
N ARG A 248 -20.49 -20.67 13.54
CA ARG A 248 -20.26 -19.83 12.37
C ARG A 248 -18.77 -19.60 12.23
N GLN A 249 -18.20 -20.01 11.11
CA GLN A 249 -16.78 -19.84 10.86
C GLN A 249 -16.47 -18.36 10.64
N ARG A 250 -15.24 -17.99 10.99
CA ARG A 250 -14.74 -16.63 10.87
C ARG A 250 -13.24 -16.68 10.74
N GLU A 251 -12.67 -16.02 9.74
CA GLU A 251 -11.22 -16.03 9.55
C GLU A 251 -10.46 -15.42 10.73
N TYR A 252 -11.03 -14.36 11.32
CA TYR A 252 -10.46 -13.72 12.50
C TYR A 252 -11.51 -12.95 13.32
N SER A 253 -11.38 -13.01 14.63
CA SER A 253 -12.16 -12.21 15.58
C SER A 253 -11.21 -11.46 16.50
N GLY A 254 -11.16 -10.13 16.38
CA GLY A 254 -10.30 -9.29 17.22
C GLY A 254 -10.59 -9.40 18.72
N ARG A 255 -11.79 -9.83 19.13
CA ARG A 255 -12.15 -10.02 20.54
C ARG A 255 -11.39 -11.16 21.21
N ILE A 256 -11.08 -12.22 20.45
CA ILE A 256 -10.41 -13.42 20.96
C ILE A 256 -9.03 -13.63 20.33
N ASP A 257 -8.62 -12.69 19.46
CA ASP A 257 -7.38 -12.72 18.68
C ASP A 257 -7.16 -14.04 17.91
N LYS A 258 -8.27 -14.62 17.43
CA LYS A 258 -8.32 -15.94 16.79
C LYS A 258 -9.45 -16.03 15.78
N GLY A 259 -9.28 -16.85 14.76
CA GLY A 259 -10.34 -17.34 13.89
C GLY A 259 -11.13 -18.50 14.51
N ILE A 260 -12.28 -18.77 13.91
CA ILE A 260 -13.18 -19.89 14.18
C ILE A 260 -13.20 -20.72 12.89
N GLY A 261 -12.67 -21.94 12.95
CA GLY A 261 -12.50 -22.82 11.78
C GLY A 261 -11.30 -22.51 10.88
N ASN A 262 -10.59 -21.41 11.13
CA ASN A 262 -9.32 -21.08 10.48
C ASN A 262 -8.36 -20.51 11.52
N SER A 263 -7.10 -20.94 11.51
CA SER A 263 -6.09 -20.51 12.47
C SER A 263 -5.00 -19.62 11.88
N PHE A 264 -5.03 -19.37 10.56
CA PHE A 264 -4.00 -18.63 9.85
C PHE A 264 -3.81 -17.23 10.44
N TRP A 265 -4.89 -16.53 10.77
CA TRP A 265 -4.87 -15.18 11.32
C TRP A 265 -4.78 -15.10 12.87
N ASN A 266 -4.58 -16.20 13.60
CA ASN A 266 -4.52 -16.17 15.07
C ASN A 266 -3.29 -15.43 15.61
N GLY A 267 -3.42 -14.52 16.57
CA GLY A 267 -2.28 -13.84 17.18
C GLY A 267 -1.78 -12.68 16.31
N LYS A 268 -2.49 -11.56 16.37
CA LYS A 268 -2.18 -10.32 15.64
C LYS A 268 -0.94 -9.60 16.17
N LEU A 269 -0.68 -9.75 17.46
CA LEU A 269 0.49 -9.15 18.14
C LEU A 269 1.61 -10.18 18.38
N ASP A 270 1.45 -11.41 17.90
CA ASP A 270 2.47 -12.46 17.95
C ASP A 270 3.41 -12.29 16.75
N LYS A 271 4.65 -11.87 17.02
CA LYS A 271 5.66 -11.56 16.01
C LYS A 271 5.99 -12.77 15.13
N ASP A 272 6.15 -13.93 15.72
CA ASP A 272 6.53 -15.15 15.00
C ASP A 272 5.41 -15.59 14.06
N ARG A 273 4.15 -15.45 14.49
CA ARG A 273 2.99 -15.74 13.65
C ARG A 273 2.82 -14.71 12.52
N CYS A 274 3.02 -13.44 12.81
CA CYS A 274 3.00 -12.40 11.77
C CYS A 274 4.13 -12.62 10.75
N ARG A 275 5.32 -13.03 11.20
CA ARG A 275 6.43 -13.41 10.32
C ARG A 275 6.08 -14.61 9.46
N ALA A 276 5.49 -15.66 10.03
CA ALA A 276 5.08 -16.85 9.28
C ALA A 276 4.06 -16.51 8.17
N ARG A 277 3.15 -15.56 8.39
CA ARG A 277 2.22 -15.07 7.34
C ARG A 277 2.94 -14.35 6.22
N LEU A 278 3.91 -13.50 6.56
CA LEU A 278 4.73 -12.79 5.60
C LEU A 278 5.51 -13.80 4.74
N ASP A 279 6.15 -14.78 5.37
CA ASP A 279 6.90 -15.84 4.69
C ASP A 279 6.00 -16.69 3.79
N ALA A 280 4.78 -17.02 4.24
CA ALA A 280 3.80 -17.76 3.43
C ALA A 280 3.38 -16.96 2.18
N ALA A 281 3.12 -15.66 2.31
CA ALA A 281 2.79 -14.80 1.19
C ALA A 281 3.95 -14.67 0.19
N LEU A 282 5.18 -14.47 0.68
CA LEU A 282 6.38 -14.44 -0.16
C LEU A 282 6.63 -15.77 -0.87
N ALA A 283 6.42 -16.89 -0.20
CA ALA A 283 6.54 -18.23 -0.79
C ALA A 283 5.52 -18.43 -1.93
N LEU A 284 4.28 -17.95 -1.78
CA LEU A 284 3.29 -17.99 -2.86
C LEU A 284 3.71 -17.11 -4.05
N PHE A 285 4.19 -15.90 -3.82
CA PHE A 285 4.70 -15.05 -4.90
C PHE A 285 5.88 -15.69 -5.64
N ARG A 286 6.85 -16.28 -4.93
CA ARG A 286 7.99 -16.99 -5.53
C ARG A 286 7.54 -18.23 -6.31
N ARG A 287 6.51 -18.95 -5.82
CA ARG A 287 5.95 -20.12 -6.50
C ARG A 287 5.22 -19.75 -7.80
N HIS A 288 4.37 -18.73 -7.76
CA HIS A 288 3.55 -18.33 -8.91
C HIS A 288 4.32 -17.49 -9.93
N TYR A 289 5.36 -16.79 -9.49
CA TYR A 289 6.17 -15.88 -10.31
C TYR A 289 7.67 -16.12 -10.07
N PRO A 290 8.19 -17.31 -10.42
CA PRO A 290 9.58 -17.69 -10.14
C PRO A 290 10.62 -16.83 -10.86
N ASP A 291 10.25 -16.22 -12.00
CA ASP A 291 11.13 -15.38 -12.81
C ASP A 291 11.11 -13.89 -12.39
N ALA A 292 10.29 -13.53 -11.40
CA ALA A 292 10.22 -12.15 -10.91
C ALA A 292 11.53 -11.79 -10.18
N PRO A 293 12.19 -10.66 -10.52
CA PRO A 293 13.44 -10.26 -9.88
C PRO A 293 13.24 -9.97 -8.39
N GLU A 294 14.21 -10.28 -7.54
CA GLU A 294 14.21 -9.79 -6.16
C GLU A 294 14.62 -8.31 -6.15
N LEU A 295 13.79 -7.47 -5.53
CA LEU A 295 14.03 -6.04 -5.39
C LEU A 295 14.06 -5.67 -3.91
N ASP A 296 15.00 -4.82 -3.52
CA ASP A 296 15.11 -4.32 -2.16
C ASP A 296 13.94 -3.39 -1.84
N GLN A 297 13.50 -3.42 -0.58
CA GLN A 297 12.49 -2.50 -0.08
C GLN A 297 13.17 -1.19 0.31
N PRO A 298 12.58 -0.04 -0.04
CA PRO A 298 13.17 1.23 0.27
C PRO A 298 12.93 1.60 1.74
N ILE A 299 13.73 2.54 2.22
CA ILE A 299 13.48 3.21 3.49
C ILE A 299 12.42 4.30 3.24
N CYS A 300 11.42 4.39 4.12
CA CYS A 300 10.60 5.59 4.25
C CYS A 300 11.47 6.66 4.90
N ASP A 301 12.04 7.53 4.06
CA ASP A 301 13.08 8.49 4.41
C ASP A 301 12.52 9.91 4.67
N PHE A 302 11.21 10.10 4.52
CA PHE A 302 10.53 11.35 4.83
C PHE A 302 10.85 11.82 6.25
N ASP A 303 11.23 13.10 6.38
CA ASP A 303 11.66 13.71 7.62
C ASP A 303 10.50 14.42 8.33
N MET A 304 10.00 15.52 7.78
CA MET A 304 8.92 16.33 8.32
C MET A 304 8.50 17.43 7.34
N ILE A 305 7.34 18.05 7.59
CA ILE A 305 6.99 19.33 6.97
C ILE A 305 7.54 20.45 7.86
N TYR A 306 8.37 21.31 7.30
CA TYR A 306 8.93 22.48 7.96
C TYR A 306 7.87 23.56 8.17
N LYS A 307 8.10 24.41 9.16
CA LYS A 307 7.18 25.51 9.45
C LYS A 307 7.14 26.49 8.27
N ASP A 308 5.93 26.84 7.84
CA ASP A 308 5.66 27.77 6.74
C ASP A 308 6.22 27.33 5.38
N GLU A 309 6.57 26.04 5.23
CA GLU A 309 7.23 25.49 4.04
C GLU A 309 6.48 25.78 2.74
N MET A 310 5.16 25.64 2.75
CA MET A 310 4.30 25.88 1.58
C MET A 310 4.22 27.37 1.19
N THR A 311 4.82 28.28 1.97
CA THR A 311 4.92 29.72 1.64
C THR A 311 6.25 30.08 0.99
N TRP A 312 7.22 29.17 0.97
CA TRP A 312 8.53 29.42 0.38
C TRP A 312 8.41 29.49 -1.16
N PRO A 313 9.30 30.22 -1.85
CA PRO A 313 9.39 30.14 -3.29
C PRO A 313 9.85 28.73 -3.72
N ALA A 314 9.14 28.11 -4.66
CA ALA A 314 9.56 26.81 -5.20
C ALA A 314 10.94 26.92 -5.88
N ASN A 315 11.87 26.04 -5.49
CA ASN A 315 13.22 26.03 -6.05
C ASN A 315 13.31 25.10 -7.27
N HIS A 316 13.06 25.66 -8.45
CA HIS A 316 13.14 24.95 -9.74
C HIS A 316 14.59 24.74 -10.26
N THR A 317 15.62 25.04 -9.47
CA THR A 317 17.02 24.86 -9.91
C THR A 317 17.28 23.37 -10.21
N GLY A 318 17.60 23.08 -11.48
CA GLY A 318 17.84 21.71 -11.96
C GLY A 318 16.57 20.90 -12.26
N ALA A 319 15.38 21.51 -12.11
CA ALA A 319 14.12 20.82 -12.32
C ALA A 319 13.90 20.48 -13.80
N VAL A 320 13.20 19.37 -14.03
CA VAL A 320 12.74 18.98 -15.37
C VAL A 320 11.62 19.93 -15.77
N PRO A 321 11.70 20.61 -16.93
CA PRO A 321 10.62 21.46 -17.39
C PRO A 321 9.31 20.68 -17.53
N SER A 322 8.22 21.22 -16.98
CA SER A 322 6.88 20.65 -17.09
C SER A 322 5.85 21.75 -17.35
N PRO A 323 4.89 21.53 -18.25
CA PRO A 323 3.83 22.49 -18.52
C PRO A 323 2.91 22.70 -17.31
N TRP A 324 2.86 21.75 -16.37
CA TRP A 324 1.98 21.82 -15.21
C TRP A 324 2.28 23.02 -14.30
N TRP A 325 3.54 23.41 -14.16
CA TRP A 325 3.92 24.61 -13.40
C TRP A 325 3.55 25.93 -14.09
N SER A 326 3.28 25.87 -15.40
CA SER A 326 2.99 27.05 -16.21
C SER A 326 1.50 27.30 -16.44
N THR A 327 0.64 26.42 -15.95
CA THR A 327 -0.83 26.47 -16.04
C THR A 327 -1.48 26.89 -14.73
#